data_AF-A0A3Q9VT39-F1
#
_entry.id   AF-A0A3Q9VT39-F1
#
_cell.length_a   1.000
_cell.length_b   1.000
_cell.length_c   1.000
_cell.angle_alpha   90.00
_cell.angle_beta   90.00
_cell.angle_gamma   90.00
#
_symmetry.space_group_name_H-M   'P 1'
#
loop_
_entity.id
_entity.type
_entity.pdbx_description
1 polymer ?
#
loop_
_entity_poly.entity_id
_entity_poly.type
_entity_poly.pdbx_seq_one_letter_code
_entity_poly.pdbx_strand_id
1 'polypeptide(L)'
;CFCNPGACQWFLKLSNKDIRKQYESGHICSDYNDLIDGLPTGAVRVSFGYMTGKQDVDKIISMIEKCYLVSPEERLQHMLTSKLPTTMKHIPERLKPQLKEICIYPVKSCGAFKITDSWPLITTGFLYDRGWMIVNSAGMAITQKHETRLCLIRPIINRHKGIMEMTFINMKPVYVNLEIASDHIDLINTSLCQSKVCDDLVSGYDCGDEVATWL
;
A
#
# COMPACT_ATOMS: atom_id res chain seq x y z
N CYS A 1 -8.06 3.67 -16.20
CA CYS A 1 -8.25 4.58 -17.35
C CYS A 1 -8.68 5.99 -16.89
N PHE A 2 -8.51 7.05 -17.71
CA PHE A 2 -9.23 8.34 -17.51
C PHE A 2 -10.75 8.10 -17.46
N CYS A 3 -11.57 9.12 -17.16
CA CYS A 3 -13.03 9.05 -17.34
C CYS A 3 -13.48 8.92 -18.82
N ASN A 4 -12.60 8.43 -19.71
CA ASN A 4 -12.83 8.22 -21.13
C ASN A 4 -12.28 6.84 -21.55
N PRO A 5 -13.04 5.75 -21.32
CA PRO A 5 -12.62 4.39 -21.69
C PRO A 5 -12.42 4.20 -23.20
N GLY A 6 -13.15 4.95 -24.03
CA GLY A 6 -13.02 4.87 -25.49
C GLY A 6 -11.64 5.31 -26.00
N ALA A 7 -11.03 6.32 -25.35
CA ALA A 7 -9.66 6.71 -25.66
C ALA A 7 -8.67 5.58 -25.33
N CYS A 8 -8.74 5.02 -24.11
CA CYS A 8 -7.88 3.90 -23.70
C CYS A 8 -8.08 2.70 -24.65
N GLN A 9 -9.32 2.38 -25.01
CA GLN A 9 -9.64 1.32 -25.96
C GLN A 9 -8.93 1.51 -27.30
N TRP A 10 -9.01 2.72 -27.86
CA TRP A 10 -8.40 3.02 -29.15
C TRP A 10 -6.87 2.93 -29.10
N PHE A 11 -6.23 3.57 -28.13
CA PHE A 11 -4.77 3.61 -28.01
C PHE A 11 -4.16 2.24 -27.69
N LEU A 12 -4.82 1.46 -26.83
CA LEU A 12 -4.36 0.13 -26.41
C LEU A 12 -4.83 -0.98 -27.36
N LYS A 13 -5.59 -0.63 -28.40
CA LYS A 13 -6.17 -1.57 -29.38
C LYS A 13 -7.01 -2.67 -28.71
N LEU A 14 -7.74 -2.31 -27.67
CA LEU A 14 -8.62 -3.23 -26.94
C LEU A 14 -9.91 -3.48 -27.74
N SER A 15 -10.39 -4.71 -27.75
CA SER A 15 -11.67 -5.04 -28.37
C SER A 15 -12.83 -4.60 -27.47
N ASN A 16 -14.03 -4.51 -28.05
CA ASN A 16 -15.26 -4.27 -27.27
C ASN A 16 -15.49 -5.34 -26.19
N LYS A 17 -14.98 -6.56 -26.41
CA LYS A 17 -15.05 -7.65 -25.44
C LYS A 17 -14.12 -7.40 -24.26
N ASP A 18 -12.91 -6.91 -24.52
CA ASP A 18 -11.94 -6.58 -23.48
C ASP A 18 -12.46 -5.47 -22.58
N ILE A 19 -13.03 -4.40 -23.17
CA ILE A 19 -13.65 -3.31 -22.40
C ILE A 19 -14.83 -3.80 -21.55
N ARG A 20 -15.67 -4.70 -22.07
CA ARG A 20 -16.73 -5.34 -21.27
C ARG A 20 -16.17 -6.16 -20.12
N LYS A 21 -15.14 -6.97 -20.37
CA LYS A 21 -14.48 -7.77 -19.33
C LYS A 21 -13.88 -6.88 -18.25
N GLN A 22 -13.24 -5.77 -18.63
CA GLN A 22 -12.72 -4.78 -17.69
C GLN A 22 -13.84 -4.19 -16.83
N TYR A 23 -14.95 -3.78 -17.43
CA TYR A 23 -16.12 -3.29 -16.70
C TYR A 23 -16.71 -4.34 -15.75
N GLU A 24 -16.87 -5.59 -16.20
CA GLU A 24 -17.38 -6.70 -15.39
C GLU A 24 -16.46 -7.06 -14.22
N SER A 25 -15.14 -6.86 -14.38
CA SER A 25 -14.16 -6.99 -13.29
C SER A 25 -14.16 -5.81 -12.31
N GLY A 26 -15.04 -4.82 -12.51
CA GLY A 26 -15.15 -3.64 -11.65
C GLY A 26 -14.19 -2.51 -12.00
N HIS A 27 -13.61 -2.49 -13.21
CA HIS A 27 -12.71 -1.41 -13.62
C HIS A 27 -13.46 -0.07 -13.71
N ILE A 28 -13.00 0.91 -12.95
CA ILE A 28 -13.54 2.27 -12.95
C ILE A 28 -12.41 3.30 -13.06
N CYS A 29 -12.75 4.55 -13.38
CA CYS A 29 -11.78 5.63 -13.35
C CYS A 29 -11.24 5.82 -11.92
N SER A 30 -9.92 5.96 -11.79
CA SER A 30 -9.21 6.13 -10.51
C SER A 30 -9.29 4.95 -9.54
N ASP A 31 -9.58 3.74 -10.05
CA ASP A 31 -9.30 2.53 -9.28
C ASP A 31 -7.79 2.22 -9.22
N TYR A 32 -7.46 1.09 -8.60
CA TYR A 32 -6.08 0.58 -8.48
C TYR A 32 -5.79 -0.55 -9.49
N ASN A 33 -6.67 -0.77 -10.47
CA ASN A 33 -6.56 -1.87 -11.43
C ASN A 33 -5.80 -1.42 -12.67
N ASP A 34 -4.47 -1.30 -12.55
CA ASP A 34 -3.61 -0.84 -13.66
C ASP A 34 -3.45 -1.89 -14.78
N LEU A 35 -3.59 -3.17 -14.42
CA LEU A 35 -3.49 -4.32 -15.32
C LEU A 35 -4.69 -5.26 -15.13
N ILE A 36 -5.31 -5.69 -16.22
CA ILE A 36 -6.34 -6.75 -16.23
C ILE A 36 -5.87 -7.84 -17.20
N ASP A 37 -5.66 -9.05 -16.69
CA ASP A 37 -5.04 -10.17 -17.41
C ASP A 37 -3.68 -9.81 -18.05
N GLY A 38 -2.90 -8.95 -17.38
CA GLY A 38 -1.62 -8.45 -17.89
C GLY A 38 -1.74 -7.37 -18.98
N LEU A 39 -2.96 -6.99 -19.39
CA LEU A 39 -3.18 -5.88 -20.30
C LEU A 39 -3.32 -4.59 -19.51
N PRO A 40 -2.64 -3.50 -19.91
CA PRO A 40 -2.84 -2.20 -19.29
C PRO A 40 -4.27 -1.71 -19.50
N THR A 41 -4.81 -1.04 -18.49
CA THR A 41 -6.15 -0.44 -18.50
C THR A 41 -6.07 1.09 -18.60
N GLY A 42 -4.87 1.65 -18.43
CA GLY A 42 -4.61 3.07 -18.32
C GLY A 42 -3.77 3.62 -19.47
N ALA A 43 -3.77 4.95 -19.57
CA ALA A 43 -2.89 5.69 -20.45
C ALA A 43 -2.39 6.94 -19.71
N VAL A 44 -1.16 7.36 -20.00
CA VAL A 44 -0.63 8.66 -19.58
C VAL A 44 -0.73 9.61 -20.76
N ARG A 45 -1.28 10.81 -20.53
CA ARG A 45 -1.41 11.85 -21.56
C ARG A 45 -0.47 13.00 -21.23
N VAL A 46 0.39 13.34 -22.19
CA VAL A 46 1.20 14.56 -22.14
C VAL A 46 0.57 15.57 -23.11
N SER A 47 0.42 16.82 -22.68
CA SER A 47 -0.13 17.90 -23.50
C SER A 47 0.91 19.00 -23.66
N PHE A 48 1.11 19.47 -24.89
CA PHE A 48 2.10 20.47 -25.23
C PHE A 48 1.43 21.82 -25.53
N GLY A 49 2.08 22.90 -25.09
CA GLY A 49 1.63 24.26 -25.33
C GLY A 49 2.25 24.83 -26.60
N TYR A 50 1.78 26.01 -27.03
CA TYR A 50 2.27 26.69 -28.23
C TYR A 50 3.81 26.88 -28.25
N MET A 51 4.40 27.15 -27.08
CA MET A 51 5.85 27.39 -26.94
C MET A 51 6.68 26.11 -26.76
N THR A 52 6.07 24.92 -26.76
CA THR A 52 6.82 23.67 -26.62
C THR A 52 7.65 23.42 -27.87
N GLY A 53 8.97 23.38 -27.71
CA GLY A 53 9.89 23.00 -28.78
C GLY A 53 10.10 21.48 -28.82
N LYS A 54 10.67 20.99 -29.94
CA LYS A 54 11.09 19.59 -30.07
C LYS A 54 12.00 19.14 -28.91
N GLN A 55 12.92 20.01 -28.48
CA GLN A 55 13.84 19.72 -27.39
C GLN A 55 13.14 19.45 -26.05
N ASP A 56 11.97 20.04 -25.81
CA ASP A 56 11.20 19.79 -24.59
C ASP A 56 10.52 18.42 -24.65
N VAL A 57 10.02 18.04 -25.83
CA VAL A 57 9.48 16.69 -26.09
C VAL A 57 10.58 15.63 -25.92
N ASP A 58 11.76 15.87 -26.49
CA ASP A 58 12.90 14.96 -26.39
C ASP A 58 13.33 14.75 -24.93
N LYS A 59 13.25 15.79 -24.08
CA LYS A 59 13.51 15.65 -22.63
C LYS A 59 12.51 14.74 -21.94
N ILE A 60 11.21 14.83 -22.28
CA ILE A 60 10.18 13.95 -21.72
C ILE A 60 10.42 12.50 -22.15
N ILE A 61 10.69 12.29 -23.44
CA ILE A 61 11.02 10.94 -23.96
C ILE A 61 12.25 10.38 -23.24
N SER A 62 13.31 11.17 -23.14
CA SER A 62 14.54 10.75 -22.45
C SER A 62 14.32 10.44 -20.97
N MET A 63 13.41 11.18 -20.31
CA MET A 63 13.02 10.88 -18.93
C MET A 63 12.29 9.54 -18.84
N ILE A 64 11.35 9.25 -19.76
CA ILE A 64 10.65 7.95 -19.78
C ILE A 64 11.64 6.80 -19.97
N GLU A 65 12.55 6.93 -20.94
CA GLU A 65 13.59 5.93 -21.22
C GLU A 65 14.46 5.68 -19.98
N LYS A 66 15.04 6.75 -19.41
CA LYS A 66 16.00 6.67 -18.30
C LYS A 66 15.38 6.32 -16.95
N CYS A 67 14.08 6.54 -16.77
CA CYS A 67 13.42 6.29 -15.48
C CYS A 67 12.56 5.03 -15.48
N TYR A 68 12.12 4.52 -16.64
CA TYR A 68 11.16 3.41 -16.70
C TYR A 68 11.55 2.29 -17.65
N LEU A 69 12.49 2.50 -18.59
CA LEU A 69 12.94 1.48 -19.56
C LEU A 69 14.35 0.97 -19.28
N VAL A 70 14.89 1.28 -18.11
CA VAL A 70 16.20 0.81 -17.62
C VAL A 70 16.01 -0.17 -16.46
N SER A 71 17.08 -0.88 -16.08
CA SER A 71 17.01 -1.78 -14.93
C SER A 71 16.76 -1.00 -13.62
N PRO A 72 16.17 -1.63 -12.58
CA PRO A 72 16.00 -1.00 -11.28
C PRO A 72 17.30 -0.42 -10.70
N GLU A 73 18.43 -1.09 -10.92
CA GLU A 73 19.75 -0.68 -10.46
C GLU A 73 20.21 0.59 -11.18
N GLU A 74 20.08 0.62 -12.50
CA GLU A 74 20.39 1.81 -13.33
C GLU A 74 19.50 3.00 -12.95
N ARG A 75 18.22 2.75 -12.68
CA ARG A 75 17.28 3.77 -12.21
C ARG A 75 17.72 4.38 -10.87
N LEU A 76 18.17 3.57 -9.91
CA LEU A 76 18.66 4.04 -8.62
C LEU A 76 19.90 4.94 -8.77
N GLN A 77 20.74 4.71 -9.79
CA GLN A 77 21.88 5.60 -10.09
C GLN A 77 21.45 7.03 -10.44
N HIS A 78 20.23 7.23 -10.93
CA HIS A 78 19.69 8.57 -11.20
C HIS A 78 19.21 9.30 -9.94
N MET A 79 18.93 8.57 -8.85
CA MET A 79 18.61 9.15 -7.54
C MET A 79 19.85 9.58 -6.75
N LEU A 80 21.05 9.15 -7.18
CA LEU A 80 22.29 9.55 -6.53
C LEU A 80 22.56 11.05 -6.75
N THR A 81 22.71 11.76 -5.63
CA THR A 81 22.89 13.22 -5.56
C THR A 81 24.10 13.71 -6.38
N SER A 82 25.08 12.84 -6.64
CA SER A 82 26.29 13.15 -7.41
C SER A 82 26.01 13.58 -8.85
N LYS A 83 24.92 13.08 -9.46
CA LYS A 83 24.51 13.35 -10.84
C LYS A 83 23.46 14.48 -10.99
N LEU A 84 22.98 15.06 -9.89
CA LEU A 84 22.04 16.18 -9.97
C LEU A 84 22.68 17.40 -10.68
N PRO A 85 21.93 18.20 -11.46
CA PRO A 85 22.41 19.48 -11.97
C PRO A 85 22.95 20.35 -10.82
N THR A 86 23.99 21.15 -11.08
CA THR A 86 24.62 22.03 -10.07
C THR A 86 23.64 22.94 -9.33
N THR A 87 22.56 23.36 -9.99
CA THR A 87 21.44 24.11 -9.41
C THR A 87 20.66 23.33 -8.35
N MET A 88 20.59 22.00 -8.45
CA MET A 88 20.00 21.09 -7.45
C MET A 88 21.04 20.52 -6.47
N LYS A 89 22.35 20.69 -6.72
CA LYS A 89 23.41 20.30 -5.76
C LYS A 89 23.50 21.25 -4.57
N HIS A 90 23.02 22.48 -4.71
CA HIS A 90 22.94 23.48 -3.64
C HIS A 90 21.67 23.33 -2.79
N ILE A 91 21.27 22.10 -2.45
CA ILE A 91 20.44 21.92 -1.26
C ILE A 91 21.39 22.21 -0.09
N PRO A 92 21.29 23.35 0.60
CA PRO A 92 22.16 23.60 1.76
C PRO A 92 21.99 22.44 2.74
N GLU A 93 23.01 22.04 3.49
CA GLU A 93 22.94 20.88 4.40
C GLU A 93 21.67 20.87 5.27
N ARG A 94 21.20 22.06 5.70
CA ARG A 94 19.95 22.25 6.45
C ARG A 94 18.67 21.79 5.73
N LEU A 95 18.70 21.65 4.40
CA LEU A 95 17.59 21.24 3.55
C LEU A 95 17.76 19.80 3.03
N LYS A 96 18.83 19.09 3.41
CA LYS A 96 18.93 17.67 3.06
C LYS A 96 17.76 16.91 3.69
N PRO A 97 17.08 16.04 2.94
CA PRO A 97 16.04 15.20 3.50
C PRO A 97 16.62 14.38 4.64
N GLN A 98 16.01 14.48 5.81
CA GLN A 98 16.32 13.64 6.94
C GLN A 98 15.12 12.75 7.20
N LEU A 99 15.39 11.47 7.48
CA LEU A 99 14.38 10.59 8.00
C LEU A 99 14.00 11.07 9.40
N LYS A 100 12.80 11.64 9.53
CA LYS A 100 12.30 12.17 10.80
C LYS A 100 11.73 11.06 11.68
N GLU A 101 10.93 10.19 11.08
CA GLU A 101 10.19 9.15 11.80
C GLU A 101 9.80 8.05 10.81
N ILE A 102 9.84 6.79 11.24
CA ILE A 102 9.20 5.68 10.54
C ILE A 102 8.00 5.25 11.39
N CYS A 103 6.85 5.13 10.74
CA CYS A 103 5.63 4.63 11.32
C CYS A 103 5.17 3.42 10.53
N ILE A 104 4.80 2.36 11.25
CA ILE A 104 4.02 1.26 10.68
C ILE A 104 2.62 1.29 11.27
N TYR A 105 1.69 0.62 10.61
CA TYR A 105 0.31 0.50 11.03
C TYR A 105 -0.08 -0.97 11.10
N PRO A 106 0.25 -1.64 12.22
CA PRO A 106 0.06 -3.07 12.37
C PRO A 106 -1.37 -3.52 12.05
N VAL A 107 -2.35 -2.83 12.64
CA VAL A 107 -3.77 -3.09 12.40
C VAL A 107 -4.31 -2.09 11.37
N LYS A 108 -4.97 -2.60 10.32
CA LYS A 108 -5.68 -1.78 9.33
C LYS A 108 -6.61 -0.81 10.05
N SER A 109 -6.61 0.45 9.61
CA SER A 109 -7.48 1.51 10.15
C SER A 109 -7.18 1.96 11.59
N CYS A 110 -6.18 1.39 12.27
CA CYS A 110 -5.80 1.83 13.61
C CYS A 110 -4.66 2.87 13.60
N GLY A 111 -4.31 3.35 14.79
CA GLY A 111 -3.20 4.29 15.01
C GLY A 111 -1.83 3.73 14.61
N ALA A 112 -0.89 4.63 14.36
CA ALA A 112 0.47 4.29 13.99
C ALA A 112 1.28 3.78 15.19
N PHE A 113 2.12 2.77 14.96
CA PHE A 113 3.24 2.42 15.82
C PHE A 113 4.51 3.10 15.32
N LYS A 114 5.10 3.93 16.17
CA LYS A 114 6.33 4.67 15.86
C LYS A 114 7.55 3.81 16.15
N ILE A 115 8.40 3.63 15.13
CA ILE A 115 9.65 2.90 15.28
C ILE A 115 10.69 3.85 15.87
N THR A 116 11.30 3.43 16.98
CA THR A 116 12.35 4.20 17.66
C THR A 116 13.74 3.91 17.13
N ASP A 117 14.00 2.67 16.71
CA ASP A 117 15.32 2.19 16.32
C ASP A 117 15.29 1.62 14.88
N SER A 118 15.80 0.41 14.67
CA SER A 118 15.73 -0.31 13.40
C SER A 118 14.48 -1.18 13.32
N TRP A 119 13.96 -1.38 12.10
CA TRP A 119 12.87 -2.31 11.85
C TRP A 119 13.16 -3.25 10.68
N PRO A 120 12.82 -4.55 10.76
CA PRO A 120 13.07 -5.47 9.67
C PRO A 120 12.25 -5.14 8.43
N LEU A 121 12.88 -5.25 7.26
CA LEU A 121 12.23 -5.17 5.96
C LEU A 121 12.08 -6.60 5.41
N ILE A 122 10.87 -6.96 5.04
CA ILE A 122 10.50 -8.21 4.38
C ILE A 122 10.03 -7.92 2.95
N THR A 123 9.74 -8.97 2.18
CA THR A 123 9.33 -8.85 0.78
C THR A 123 8.08 -8.01 0.56
N THR A 124 7.22 -7.90 1.58
CA THR A 124 5.97 -7.12 1.55
C THR A 124 6.07 -5.74 2.20
N GLY A 125 7.24 -5.34 2.69
CA GLY A 125 7.45 -4.06 3.37
C GLY A 125 8.02 -4.21 4.78
N PHE A 126 7.70 -3.29 5.68
CA PHE A 126 8.15 -3.42 7.07
C PHE A 126 7.45 -4.61 7.75
N LEU A 127 8.21 -5.41 8.50
CA LEU A 127 7.65 -6.54 9.25
C LEU A 127 6.45 -6.07 10.10
N TYR A 128 5.36 -6.83 10.08
CA TYR A 128 4.12 -6.52 10.80
C TYR A 128 3.34 -5.29 10.33
N ASP A 129 3.76 -4.56 9.29
CA ASP A 129 2.93 -3.49 8.73
C ASP A 129 1.71 -4.07 8.00
N ARG A 130 0.51 -3.59 8.34
CA ARG A 130 -0.78 -4.07 7.83
C ARG A 130 -1.00 -5.59 7.98
N GLY A 131 -0.41 -6.20 9.01
CA GLY A 131 -0.56 -7.63 9.30
C GLY A 131 -1.94 -8.04 9.83
N TRP A 132 -2.72 -7.10 10.35
CA TRP A 132 -4.03 -7.37 10.97
C TRP A 132 -5.13 -6.45 10.45
N MET A 133 -6.37 -6.86 10.64
CA MET A 133 -7.56 -6.05 10.40
C MET A 133 -8.66 -6.40 11.39
N ILE A 134 -9.52 -5.43 11.69
CA ILE A 134 -10.74 -5.65 12.45
C ILE A 134 -11.86 -5.89 11.45
N VAL A 135 -12.64 -6.94 11.66
CA VAL A 135 -13.78 -7.30 10.81
C VAL A 135 -15.08 -7.20 11.61
N ASN A 136 -16.19 -6.96 10.92
CA ASN A 136 -17.52 -7.06 11.51
C ASN A 136 -18.03 -8.51 11.50
N SER A 137 -19.24 -8.74 12.01
CA SER A 137 -19.89 -10.06 12.03
C SER A 137 -20.13 -10.67 10.65
N ALA A 138 -20.10 -9.86 9.58
CA ALA A 138 -20.18 -10.33 8.19
C ALA A 138 -18.80 -10.64 7.58
N GLY A 139 -17.72 -10.59 8.36
CA GLY A 139 -16.35 -10.81 7.89
C GLY A 139 -15.76 -9.64 7.10
N MET A 140 -16.45 -8.50 7.00
CA MET A 140 -15.98 -7.35 6.25
C MET A 140 -15.08 -6.45 7.11
N ALA A 141 -13.92 -6.07 6.57
CA ALA A 141 -12.99 -5.19 7.26
C ALA A 141 -13.62 -3.83 7.59
N ILE A 142 -13.55 -3.43 8.86
CA ILE A 142 -13.99 -2.12 9.32
C ILE A 142 -12.94 -1.08 8.94
N THR A 143 -13.39 0.06 8.40
CA THR A 143 -12.50 1.13 7.94
C THR A 143 -12.72 2.43 8.70
N GLN A 144 -11.68 3.28 8.76
CA GLN A 144 -11.78 4.63 9.34
C GLN A 144 -12.85 5.50 8.66
N LYS A 145 -13.25 5.19 7.42
CA LYS A 145 -14.32 5.91 6.72
C LYS A 145 -15.69 5.69 7.36
N HIS A 146 -15.90 4.51 7.94
CA HIS A 146 -17.15 4.15 8.61
C HIS A 146 -17.05 4.33 10.13
N GLU A 147 -15.92 3.92 10.72
CA GLU A 147 -15.67 4.06 12.17
C GLU A 147 -14.37 4.83 12.41
N THR A 148 -14.50 6.15 12.58
CA THR A 148 -13.34 7.04 12.72
C THR A 148 -12.59 6.81 14.02
N ARG A 149 -13.24 6.27 15.07
CA ARG A 149 -12.61 6.02 16.37
C ARG A 149 -11.54 4.93 16.33
N LEU A 150 -11.49 4.11 15.27
CA LEU A 150 -10.41 3.13 15.09
C LEU A 150 -9.03 3.79 15.15
N CYS A 151 -8.89 5.05 14.71
CA CYS A 151 -7.61 5.75 14.77
C CYS A 151 -7.08 6.00 16.20
N LEU A 152 -7.96 5.88 17.21
CA LEU A 152 -7.60 6.02 18.63
C LEU A 152 -7.09 4.71 19.24
N ILE A 153 -7.33 3.56 18.60
CA ILE A 153 -6.72 2.28 18.97
C ILE A 153 -5.25 2.35 18.59
N ARG A 154 -4.35 2.20 19.56
CA ARG A 154 -2.91 2.26 19.35
C ARG A 154 -2.27 0.88 19.55
N PRO A 155 -1.80 0.23 18.47
CA PRO A 155 -1.01 -0.97 18.55
C PRO A 155 0.45 -0.65 18.93
N ILE A 156 1.02 -1.46 19.81
CA ILE A 156 2.41 -1.38 20.28
C ILE A 156 3.03 -2.76 20.15
N ILE A 157 4.03 -2.89 19.28
CA ILE A 157 4.67 -4.18 19.01
C ILE A 157 5.85 -4.37 19.96
N ASN A 158 5.85 -5.49 20.68
CA ASN A 158 6.99 -5.97 21.46
C ASN A 158 7.52 -7.27 20.85
N ARG A 159 8.54 -7.15 20.00
CA ARG A 159 9.16 -8.27 19.29
C ARG A 159 9.83 -9.27 20.22
N HIS A 160 10.45 -8.81 21.31
CA HIS A 160 11.13 -9.69 22.27
C HIS A 160 10.18 -10.57 23.06
N LYS A 161 8.98 -10.05 23.32
CA LYS A 161 7.91 -10.80 24.00
C LYS A 161 6.99 -11.56 23.04
N GLY A 162 7.13 -11.35 21.73
CA GLY A 162 6.24 -11.94 20.73
C GLY A 162 4.79 -11.43 20.83
N ILE A 163 4.55 -10.21 21.34
CA ILE A 163 3.18 -9.69 21.54
C ILE A 163 2.97 -8.32 20.92
N MET A 164 1.75 -8.08 20.44
CA MET A 164 1.21 -6.76 20.12
C MET A 164 0.22 -6.35 21.22
N GLU A 165 0.52 -5.25 21.91
CA GLU A 165 -0.38 -4.63 22.86
C GLU A 165 -1.28 -3.62 22.13
N MET A 166 -2.60 -3.73 22.29
CA MET A 166 -3.57 -2.78 21.78
C MET A 166 -4.11 -1.94 22.93
N THR A 167 -4.05 -0.61 22.78
CA THR A 167 -4.52 0.35 23.77
C THR A 167 -5.62 1.25 23.21
N PHE A 168 -6.57 1.62 24.06
CA PHE A 168 -7.62 2.61 23.77
C PHE A 168 -7.86 3.46 25.01
N ILE A 169 -8.28 4.72 24.83
CA ILE A 169 -8.44 5.66 25.94
C ILE A 169 -9.39 5.11 27.01
N ASN A 170 -8.95 5.16 28.28
CA ASN A 170 -9.69 4.69 29.46
C ASN A 170 -10.05 3.19 29.46
N MET A 171 -9.37 2.37 28.65
CA MET A 171 -9.53 0.92 28.65
C MET A 171 -8.24 0.23 29.09
N LYS A 172 -8.37 -0.93 29.74
CA LYS A 172 -7.21 -1.80 29.97
C LYS A 172 -6.69 -2.30 28.62
N PRO A 173 -5.36 -2.44 28.45
CA PRO A 173 -4.80 -2.99 27.21
C PRO A 173 -5.25 -4.43 26.98
N VAL A 174 -5.28 -4.83 25.71
CA VAL A 174 -5.43 -6.24 25.28
C VAL A 174 -4.20 -6.67 24.49
N TYR A 175 -3.89 -7.96 24.49
CA TYR A 175 -2.67 -8.49 23.88
C TYR A 175 -2.99 -9.50 22.76
N VAL A 176 -2.27 -9.40 21.65
CA VAL A 176 -2.32 -10.32 20.52
C VAL A 176 -0.96 -10.96 20.35
N ASN A 177 -0.89 -12.27 20.17
CA ASN A 177 0.37 -12.95 19.90
C ASN A 177 0.85 -12.64 18.46
N LEU A 178 2.11 -12.27 18.30
CA LEU A 178 2.74 -12.00 17.00
C LEU A 178 3.14 -13.29 16.28
N GLU A 179 3.44 -14.35 17.03
CA GLU A 179 3.81 -15.66 16.53
C GLU A 179 2.61 -16.59 16.70
N ILE A 180 1.92 -16.86 15.59
CA ILE A 180 0.96 -17.96 15.55
C ILE A 180 1.82 -19.22 15.65
N ALA A 181 1.86 -19.85 16.84
CA ALA A 181 2.67 -21.03 17.07
C ALA A 181 2.40 -22.07 15.98
N SER A 182 3.45 -22.46 15.25
CA SER A 182 3.42 -23.58 14.29
C SER A 182 3.23 -24.93 14.97
N ASP A 183 3.42 -24.96 16.30
CA ASP A 183 3.46 -26.18 17.09
C ASP A 183 2.06 -26.38 17.69
N HIS A 184 1.31 -27.28 17.05
CA HIS A 184 -0.12 -27.55 17.25
C HIS A 184 -1.06 -26.54 16.55
N ILE A 185 -1.07 -26.58 15.21
CA ILE A 185 -2.32 -26.36 14.48
C ILE A 185 -3.26 -27.52 14.85
N ASP A 186 -3.86 -27.45 16.04
CA ASP A 186 -5.15 -28.08 16.25
C ASP A 186 -6.10 -27.36 15.30
N LEU A 187 -6.26 -27.95 14.11
CA LEU A 187 -7.18 -27.60 13.02
C LEU A 187 -8.66 -27.47 13.45
N ILE A 188 -8.94 -27.49 14.75
CA ILE A 188 -10.27 -27.59 15.34
C ILE A 188 -10.72 -26.26 15.94
N ASN A 189 -9.83 -25.34 16.36
CA ASN A 189 -10.25 -24.13 17.09
C ASN A 189 -9.78 -22.76 16.57
N THR A 190 -8.90 -22.67 15.56
CA THR A 190 -8.68 -21.38 14.88
C THR A 190 -9.70 -21.21 13.77
N SER A 191 -10.74 -20.40 14.01
CA SER A 191 -11.71 -20.00 12.98
C SER A 191 -10.98 -19.25 11.86
N LEU A 192 -10.80 -19.92 10.72
CA LEU A 192 -10.34 -19.26 9.50
C LEU A 192 -11.40 -18.23 9.10
N CYS A 193 -11.08 -16.95 9.17
CA CYS A 193 -12.00 -15.89 8.76
C CYS A 193 -11.75 -15.53 7.30
N GLN A 194 -12.81 -15.53 6.49
CA GLN A 194 -12.75 -15.02 5.12
C GLN A 194 -13.17 -13.55 5.14
N SER A 195 -12.33 -12.69 4.59
CA SER A 195 -12.62 -11.28 4.40
C SER A 195 -12.39 -10.86 2.96
N LYS A 196 -12.86 -9.66 2.61
CA LYS A 196 -12.64 -9.06 1.30
C LYS A 196 -11.81 -7.79 1.46
N VAL A 197 -10.64 -7.74 0.80
CA VAL A 197 -9.78 -6.55 0.76
C VAL A 197 -9.58 -6.18 -0.71
N CYS A 198 -10.05 -5.00 -1.12
CA CYS A 198 -9.95 -4.55 -2.52
C CYS A 198 -10.48 -5.57 -3.53
N ASP A 199 -11.62 -6.18 -3.20
CA ASP A 199 -12.28 -7.25 -3.96
C ASP A 199 -11.61 -8.63 -3.98
N ASP A 200 -10.42 -8.77 -3.41
CA ASP A 200 -9.76 -10.06 -3.21
C ASP A 200 -10.24 -10.75 -1.92
N LEU A 201 -10.51 -12.05 -2.02
CA LEU A 201 -10.76 -12.89 -0.84
C LEU A 201 -9.45 -13.15 -0.12
N VAL A 202 -9.40 -12.77 1.15
CA VAL A 202 -8.26 -12.98 2.04
C VAL A 202 -8.70 -13.86 3.19
N SER A 203 -7.93 -14.90 3.48
CA SER A 203 -8.09 -15.72 4.67
C SER A 203 -7.21 -15.20 5.80
N GLY A 204 -7.79 -15.04 7.00
CA GLY A 204 -7.08 -14.64 8.21
C GLY A 204 -7.30 -15.60 9.37
N TYR A 205 -6.48 -15.44 10.40
CA TYR A 205 -6.64 -16.14 11.67
C TYR A 205 -7.36 -15.24 12.66
N ASP A 206 -8.36 -15.80 13.35
CA ASP A 206 -8.98 -15.13 14.48
C ASP A 206 -7.97 -14.90 15.62
N CYS A 207 -7.96 -13.70 16.17
CA CYS A 207 -7.08 -13.30 17.26
C CYS A 207 -7.67 -13.63 18.66
N GLY A 208 -8.86 -14.23 18.71
CA GLY A 208 -9.48 -14.75 19.91
C GLY A 208 -10.55 -13.86 20.52
N ASP A 209 -11.43 -14.48 21.32
CA ASP A 209 -12.62 -13.84 21.91
C ASP A 209 -12.28 -12.67 22.86
N GLU A 210 -11.11 -12.69 23.49
CA GLU A 210 -10.67 -11.60 24.37
C GLU A 210 -10.52 -10.29 23.59
N VAL A 211 -9.87 -10.36 22.42
CA VAL A 211 -9.67 -9.20 21.53
C VAL A 211 -11.01 -8.78 20.92
N ALA A 212 -11.84 -9.75 20.54
CA ALA A 212 -13.18 -9.47 20.00
C ALA A 212 -14.09 -8.77 21.02
N THR A 213 -14.02 -9.15 22.30
CA THR A 213 -14.80 -8.54 23.39
C THR A 213 -14.27 -7.15 23.76
N TRP A 214 -12.97 -6.91 23.56
CA TRP A 214 -12.34 -5.62 23.82
C TRP A 214 -12.70 -4.56 22.78
N LEU A 215 -12.94 -4.96 21.52
CA LEU A 215 -13.28 -4.08 20.38
C LEU A 215 -14.72 -3.59 20.41
#